data_AF-A0A7Y5MGS7-F1
#
_entry.id   AF-A0A7Y5MGS7-F1
#
_cell.length_a   1.000
_cell.length_b   1.000
_cell.length_c   1.000
_cell.angle_alpha   90.00
_cell.angle_beta   90.00
_cell.angle_gamma   90.00
#
_symmetry.space_group_name_H-M   'P 1'
#
loop_
_entity.id
_entity.type
_entity.pdbx_description
1 polymer ?
#
loop_
_entity_poly.entity_id
_entity_poly.type
_entity_poly.pdbx_seq_one_letter_code
_entity_poly.pdbx_strand_id
1 'polypeptide(L)'
;MKRTQPHTKIHVHTLSCGKVYEHLCENMDAKLDSASCRRIKAHIKGCTNCSALLDSLKKTVFLYKKYPAPKLPSRSRHKLFAVIKLDGQKKSSAR
;
A
#
# COMPACT_ATOMS: atom_id res chain seq x y z
N MET A 1 19.94 26.81 -0.74
CA MET A 1 18.62 27.48 -0.93
C MET A 1 17.63 26.94 0.11
N LYS A 2 16.88 27.85 0.79
CA LYS A 2 15.49 27.77 1.34
C LYS A 2 14.81 26.35 1.38
N ARG A 3 14.08 25.87 2.42
CA ARG A 3 13.41 26.44 3.63
C ARG A 3 12.93 25.32 4.62
N THR A 4 12.37 25.72 5.78
CA THR A 4 11.93 24.95 7.01
C THR A 4 10.61 24.12 6.87
N GLN A 5 9.96 23.46 7.87
CA GLN A 5 9.97 23.38 9.36
C GLN A 5 9.41 21.97 9.86
N PRO A 6 9.25 21.65 11.19
CA PRO A 6 8.91 20.31 11.74
C PRO A 6 7.40 20.01 11.89
N HIS A 7 7.02 18.78 12.31
CA HIS A 7 5.62 18.33 12.49
C HIS A 7 5.40 17.62 13.84
N THR A 8 4.28 17.96 14.50
CA THR A 8 3.88 17.45 15.82
C THR A 8 2.38 17.17 15.86
N LYS A 9 1.98 15.91 16.17
CA LYS A 9 0.80 15.49 16.95
C LYS A 9 0.59 13.97 16.89
N ILE A 10 -0.09 13.43 17.92
CA ILE A 10 -0.21 11.99 18.21
C ILE A 10 -1.55 11.46 17.67
N HIS A 11 -1.55 10.29 17.03
CA HIS A 11 -2.75 9.62 16.51
C HIS A 11 -2.71 8.10 16.78
N VAL A 12 -3.88 7.53 17.06
CA VAL A 12 -4.08 6.09 17.36
C VAL A 12 -4.58 5.36 16.11
N HIS A 13 -4.06 4.15 15.85
CA HIS A 13 -4.42 3.35 14.67
C HIS A 13 -4.70 1.89 15.03
N THR A 14 -5.71 1.30 14.38
CA THR A 14 -6.02 -0.15 14.43
C THR A 14 -5.04 -1.02 13.63
N LEU A 15 -4.23 -0.42 12.76
CA LEU A 15 -3.11 -1.07 12.07
C LEU A 15 -1.88 -0.15 12.16
N SER A 16 -0.73 -0.68 12.58
CA SER A 16 0.44 0.16 12.82
C SER A 16 0.98 0.78 11.52
N CYS A 17 1.58 1.97 11.63
CA CYS A 17 2.27 2.62 10.52
C CYS A 17 3.36 1.74 9.88
N GLY A 18 3.92 0.79 10.64
CA GLY A 18 4.86 -0.23 10.15
C GLY A 18 4.24 -1.17 9.11
N LYS A 19 3.02 -1.68 9.33
CA LYS A 19 2.36 -2.59 8.36
C LYS A 19 1.97 -1.90 7.05
N VAL A 20 1.58 -0.62 7.13
CA VAL A 20 1.31 0.19 5.94
C VAL A 20 2.61 0.46 5.15
N TYR A 21 3.73 0.57 5.86
CA TYR A 21 5.06 0.71 5.26
C TYR A 21 5.57 -0.61 4.62
N GLU A 22 5.35 -1.76 5.28
CA GLU A 22 5.72 -3.08 4.75
C GLU A 22 5.13 -3.30 3.36
N HIS A 23 3.81 -3.11 3.24
CA HIS A 23 3.09 -3.21 1.97
C HIS A 23 3.62 -2.25 0.89
N LEU A 24 4.15 -1.08 1.26
CA LEU A 24 4.68 -0.11 0.30
C LEU A 24 6.02 -0.55 -0.31
N CYS A 25 6.94 -1.08 0.51
CA CYS A 25 8.23 -1.54 0.01
C CYS A 25 8.15 -2.93 -0.66
N GLU A 26 7.18 -3.79 -0.32
CA GLU A 26 6.93 -5.05 -1.08
C GLU A 26 6.57 -4.81 -2.54
N ASN A 27 5.89 -3.69 -2.85
CA ASN A 27 5.33 -3.40 -4.17
C ASN A 27 6.22 -2.43 -5.00
N MET A 28 7.51 -2.30 -4.66
CA MET A 28 8.47 -1.38 -5.31
C MET A 28 9.67 -2.11 -5.96
N ASP A 29 9.54 -3.40 -6.29
CA ASP A 29 10.58 -4.29 -6.87
C ASP A 29 11.90 -4.42 -6.07
N ALA A 30 12.03 -3.71 -4.95
CA ALA A 30 13.14 -3.82 -4.01
C ALA A 30 12.70 -4.59 -2.77
N LYS A 31 13.53 -5.55 -2.31
CA LYS A 31 13.27 -6.23 -1.03
C LYS A 31 13.06 -5.22 0.11
N LEU A 32 12.10 -5.53 0.99
CA LEU A 32 11.63 -4.72 2.12
C LEU A 32 12.72 -4.21 3.07
N ASP A 33 13.82 -4.95 3.15
CA ASP A 33 15.01 -4.65 3.94
C ASP A 33 16.27 -4.47 3.07
N SER A 34 16.09 -3.97 1.85
CA SER A 34 17.20 -3.35 1.11
C SER A 34 17.76 -2.16 1.91
N ALA A 35 19.06 -1.92 1.78
CA ALA A 35 19.69 -0.72 2.35
C ALA A 35 19.00 0.57 1.87
N SER A 36 18.46 0.57 0.64
CA SER A 36 17.63 1.63 0.08
C SER A 36 16.30 1.80 0.83
N CYS A 37 15.50 0.74 1.06
CA CYS A 37 14.28 0.86 1.90
C CYS A 37 14.64 1.38 3.31
N ARG A 38 15.73 0.92 3.95
CA ARG A 38 16.17 1.47 5.27
C ARG A 38 16.51 2.97 5.23
N ARG A 39 17.24 3.44 4.22
CA ARG A 39 17.54 4.88 4.03
C ARG A 39 16.27 5.70 3.79
N ILE A 40 15.32 5.15 3.03
CA ILE A 40 14.01 5.78 2.78
C ILE A 40 13.17 5.84 4.07
N LYS A 41 13.16 4.77 4.90
CA LYS A 41 12.53 4.80 6.26
C LYS A 41 13.09 5.94 7.08
N ALA A 42 14.42 6.03 7.17
CA ALA A 42 15.11 7.06 7.95
C ALA A 42 14.77 8.48 7.43
N HIS A 43 14.80 8.68 6.11
CA HIS A 43 14.46 9.97 5.51
C HIS A 43 12.99 10.36 5.77
N ILE A 44 12.02 9.47 5.51
CA ILE A 44 10.59 9.78 5.74
C ILE A 44 10.34 10.08 7.23
N LYS A 45 10.95 9.30 8.14
CA LYS A 45 10.85 9.52 9.59
C LYS A 45 11.46 10.85 10.05
N GLY A 46 12.48 11.36 9.36
CA GLY A 46 13.12 12.65 9.65
C GLY A 46 12.62 13.84 8.82
N CYS A 47 11.85 13.61 7.75
CA CYS A 47 11.43 14.62 6.79
C CYS A 47 9.91 14.79 6.76
N THR A 48 9.48 15.94 7.24
CA THR A 48 8.09 16.39 7.34
C THR A 48 7.36 16.38 6.01
N ASN A 49 7.94 17.00 4.98
CA ASN A 49 7.38 17.04 3.63
C ASN A 49 7.16 15.63 3.05
N CYS A 50 8.11 14.71 3.27
CA CYS A 50 8.01 13.33 2.77
C CYS A 50 7.01 12.48 3.56
N SER A 51 6.85 12.72 4.86
CA SER A 51 5.76 12.12 5.65
C SER A 51 4.38 12.63 5.17
N ALA A 52 4.22 13.93 4.95
CA ALA A 52 2.97 14.50 4.43
C ALA A 52 2.63 14.00 3.01
N LEU A 53 3.63 13.82 2.15
CA LEU A 53 3.48 13.17 0.84
C LEU A 53 3.03 11.71 0.99
N LEU A 54 3.70 10.93 1.84
CA LEU A 54 3.33 9.54 2.11
C LEU A 54 1.88 9.43 2.64
N ASP A 55 1.46 10.32 3.53
CA ASP A 55 0.09 10.32 4.06
C ASP A 55 -0.95 10.75 3.02
N SER A 56 -0.60 11.65 2.10
CA SER A 56 -1.42 11.99 0.95
C SER A 56 -1.58 10.79 0.02
N LEU A 57 -0.49 10.07 -0.27
CA LEU A 57 -0.52 8.81 -1.05
C LEU A 57 -1.35 7.72 -0.37
N LYS A 58 -1.24 7.53 0.95
CA LYS A 58 -2.10 6.61 1.72
C LYS A 58 -3.58 6.97 1.59
N LYS A 59 -3.93 8.27 1.67
CA LYS A 59 -5.31 8.75 1.48
C LYS A 59 -5.82 8.47 0.06
N THR A 60 -5.00 8.71 -0.96
CA THR A 60 -5.32 8.35 -2.35
C THR A 60 -5.59 6.84 -2.49
N VAL A 61 -4.70 5.98 -2.00
CA VAL A 61 -4.88 4.51 -2.01
C VAL A 61 -6.16 4.09 -1.25
N PHE A 62 -6.45 4.72 -0.12
CA PHE A 62 -7.68 4.47 0.65
C PHE A 62 -8.95 4.84 -0.12
N LEU A 63 -8.96 5.99 -0.81
CA LEU A 63 -10.08 6.41 -1.66
C LEU A 63 -10.28 5.43 -2.83
N TYR A 64 -9.20 5.04 -3.53
CA TYR A 64 -9.29 4.02 -4.59
C TYR A 64 -9.79 2.65 -4.07
N LYS A 65 -9.35 2.20 -2.89
CA LYS A 65 -9.83 0.95 -2.27
C LYS A 65 -11.29 1.02 -1.81
N LYS A 66 -11.81 2.21 -1.51
CA LYS A 66 -13.22 2.44 -1.16
C LYS A 66 -14.12 2.67 -2.38
N TYR A 67 -13.55 3.05 -3.52
CA TYR A 67 -14.33 3.23 -4.73
C TYR A 67 -14.95 1.88 -5.14
N PRO A 68 -16.25 1.82 -5.48
CA PRO A 68 -16.85 0.57 -5.92
C PRO A 68 -16.13 0.08 -7.17
N ALA A 69 -15.52 -1.11 -7.09
CA ALA A 69 -14.84 -1.70 -8.23
C ALA A 69 -15.84 -1.82 -9.40
N PRO A 70 -15.45 -1.44 -10.63
CA PRO A 70 -16.33 -1.58 -11.78
C PRO A 70 -16.73 -3.05 -11.91
N LYS A 71 -18.03 -3.30 -12.15
CA LYS A 71 -18.57 -4.66 -12.30
C LYS A 71 -17.97 -5.34 -13.53
N LEU A 72 -16.86 -6.04 -13.35
CA LEU A 72 -16.25 -6.84 -14.40
C LEU A 72 -17.17 -8.02 -14.77
N PRO A 73 -17.38 -8.30 -16.07
CA PRO A 73 -18.10 -9.50 -16.48
C PRO A 73 -17.46 -10.76 -15.91
N SER A 74 -18.27 -11.72 -15.45
CA SER A 74 -17.80 -13.02 -14.92
C SER A 74 -16.86 -13.74 -15.90
N ARG A 75 -17.14 -13.64 -17.22
CA ARG A 75 -16.30 -14.16 -18.30
C ARG A 75 -14.86 -13.62 -18.26
N SER A 76 -14.64 -12.37 -17.85
CA SER A 76 -13.30 -11.78 -17.73
C SER A 76 -12.51 -12.40 -16.58
N ARG A 77 -13.17 -12.67 -15.44
CA ARG A 77 -12.56 -13.41 -14.33
C ARG A 77 -12.16 -14.83 -14.74
N HIS A 78 -13.05 -15.55 -15.42
CA HIS A 78 -12.78 -16.92 -15.87
C HIS A 78 -11.60 -16.95 -16.87
N LYS A 79 -11.59 -16.04 -17.86
CA LYS A 79 -10.46 -15.92 -18.80
C LYS A 79 -9.13 -15.64 -18.08
N LEU A 80 -9.13 -14.74 -17.10
CA LEU A 80 -7.92 -14.42 -16.33
C LEU A 80 -7.40 -15.64 -15.57
N PHE A 81 -8.27 -16.33 -14.82
CA PHE A 81 -7.89 -17.49 -13.99
C PHE A 81 -7.39 -18.67 -14.85
N ALA A 82 -7.94 -18.87 -16.05
CA ALA A 82 -7.45 -19.84 -17.03
C ALA A 82 -6.02 -19.52 -17.51
N VAL A 83 -5.76 -18.27 -17.91
CA VAL A 83 -4.44 -17.82 -18.40
C VAL A 83 -3.36 -17.97 -17.32
N ILE A 84 -3.68 -17.66 -16.06
CA ILE A 84 -2.74 -17.78 -14.92
C ILE A 84 -2.80 -19.15 -14.22
N LYS A 85 -3.52 -20.13 -14.79
CA LYS A 85 -3.63 -21.52 -14.30
C LYS A 85 -4.14 -21.68 -12.85
N LEU A 86 -5.07 -20.82 -12.41
CA LEU A 86 -5.66 -20.83 -11.07
C LEU A 86 -7.10 -21.38 -10.99
N ASP A 87 -7.67 -21.88 -12.09
CA ASP A 87 -9.07 -22.38 -12.18
C ASP A 87 -9.42 -23.55 -11.22
N GLY A 88 -8.44 -24.20 -10.58
CA GLY A 88 -8.64 -25.34 -9.69
C GLY A 88 -8.96 -25.01 -8.21
N GLN A 89 -8.74 -23.78 -7.74
CA GLN A 89 -8.80 -23.45 -6.30
C GLN A 89 -10.24 -23.15 -5.80
N LYS A 90 -11.18 -24.09 -5.98
CA LYS A 90 -12.47 -24.05 -5.28
C LYS A 90 -12.30 -24.43 -3.81
N LYS A 91 -11.90 -23.49 -2.95
CA LYS A 91 -12.12 -23.64 -1.50
C LYS A 91 -13.52 -23.19 -1.14
N SER A 92 -14.30 -24.15 -0.65
CA SER A 92 -15.62 -23.97 -0.08
C SER A 92 -15.59 -23.03 1.13
N SER A 93 -16.41 -21.98 1.09
CA SER A 93 -17.00 -21.38 2.29
C SER A 93 -18.51 -21.36 2.07
N ALA A 94 -19.12 -22.49 2.38
CA ALA A 94 -20.55 -22.54 2.65
C ALA A 94 -20.71 -22.46 4.18
N ARG A 95 -21.68 -21.67 4.62
CA ARG A 95 -22.04 -21.36 6.00
C ARG A 95 -21.14 -20.38 6.74
#